data_AF-A0A524HD67-F1
#
_entry.id   AF-A0A524HD67-F1
#
_cell.length_a   1.000
_cell.length_b   1.000
_cell.length_c   1.000
_cell.angle_alpha   90.00
_cell.angle_beta   90.00
_cell.angle_gamma   90.00
#
_symmetry.space_group_name_H-M   'P 1'
#
loop_
_entity.id
_entity.type
_entity.pdbx_description
1 polymer ?
#
loop_
_entity_poly.entity_id
_entity_poly.type
_entity_poly.pdbx_seq_one_letter_code
_entity_poly.pdbx_strand_id
1 'polypeptide(L)'
;LEGRPLEPDFDGHSNCFIETGFNQALLIDFNYETEPLPGTFPIPGIGPLRLLKESRLNHLGKLAFRWVYWNMLLPGHDIPLVAPKMTMRGKYHPEPAAEPVAV
;
A
#
# COMPACT_ATOMS: atom_id res chain seq x y z
N LEU A 1 -27.96 -8.46 -12.85
CA LEU A 1 -26.83 -9.13 -13.53
C LEU A 1 -27.24 -9.39 -14.98
N GLU A 2 -26.43 -8.97 -15.95
CA GLU A 2 -26.78 -9.03 -17.39
C GLU A 2 -26.30 -10.31 -18.09
N GLY A 3 -25.78 -11.31 -17.36
CA GLY A 3 -25.28 -12.56 -17.94
C GLY A 3 -23.98 -12.44 -18.74
N ARG A 4 -23.32 -11.27 -18.70
CA ARG A 4 -22.04 -11.03 -19.35
C ARG A 4 -20.89 -11.71 -18.57
N PRO A 5 -19.84 -12.20 -19.24
CA PRO A 5 -18.66 -12.72 -18.57
C PRO A 5 -18.00 -11.62 -17.72
N LEU A 6 -17.45 -12.00 -16.56
CA LEU A 6 -16.72 -11.09 -15.69
C LEU A 6 -15.38 -10.72 -16.34
N GLU A 7 -15.05 -9.43 -16.37
CA GLU A 7 -13.72 -8.98 -16.78
C GLU A 7 -12.70 -9.29 -15.67
N PRO A 8 -11.57 -9.94 -15.97
CA PRO A 8 -10.54 -10.26 -14.98
C PRO A 8 -9.71 -9.02 -14.66
N ASP A 9 -10.30 -8.09 -13.91
CA ASP A 9 -9.74 -6.75 -13.69
C ASP A 9 -8.89 -6.62 -12.41
N PHE A 10 -8.97 -7.60 -11.51
CA PHE A 10 -8.22 -7.58 -10.25
C PHE A 10 -6.77 -8.05 -10.46
N ASP A 11 -5.80 -7.25 -10.01
CA ASP A 11 -4.36 -7.44 -10.23
C ASP A 11 -3.61 -8.04 -9.02
N GLY A 12 -4.34 -8.43 -7.97
CA GLY A 12 -3.74 -8.93 -6.74
C GLY A 12 -3.25 -7.83 -5.79
N HIS A 13 -3.57 -6.56 -6.06
CA HIS A 13 -3.15 -5.42 -5.24
C HIS A 13 -3.45 -5.63 -3.76
N SER A 14 -2.40 -5.50 -2.96
CA SER A 14 -2.42 -5.76 -1.54
C SER A 14 -1.57 -4.73 -0.81
N ASN A 15 -2.09 -4.23 0.31
CA ASN A 15 -1.36 -3.35 1.21
C ASN A 15 -1.14 -4.05 2.55
N CYS A 16 0.04 -3.88 3.13
CA CYS A 16 0.37 -4.45 4.44
C CYS A 16 1.04 -3.42 5.34
N PHE A 17 0.39 -3.08 6.46
CA PHE A 17 1.02 -2.33 7.55
C PHE A 17 1.74 -3.28 8.50
N ILE A 18 3.06 -3.12 8.63
CA ILE A 18 3.88 -3.89 9.57
C ILE A 18 4.32 -2.97 10.70
N GLU A 19 3.91 -3.28 11.92
CA GLU A 19 4.29 -2.53 13.12
C GLU A 19 5.70 -2.96 13.56
N THR A 20 6.59 -1.98 13.71
CA THR A 20 7.98 -2.23 14.14
C THR A 20 8.18 -1.90 15.63
N GLY A 21 7.16 -1.35 16.29
CA GLY A 21 7.19 -0.94 17.70
C GLY A 21 7.38 0.56 17.85
N PHE A 22 7.42 1.06 19.08
CA PHE A 22 7.64 2.48 19.41
C PHE A 22 6.72 3.47 18.65
N ASN A 23 5.48 3.06 18.39
CA ASN A 23 4.49 3.81 17.59
C ASN A 23 4.96 4.08 16.15
N GLN A 24 5.75 3.18 15.57
CA GLN A 24 6.19 3.21 14.19
C GLN A 24 5.72 1.97 13.43
N ALA A 25 5.45 2.17 12.14
CA ALA A 25 5.15 1.10 11.22
C ALA A 25 5.79 1.38 9.86
N LEU A 26 5.89 0.34 9.04
CA LEU A 26 6.19 0.43 7.62
C LEU A 26 4.95 -0.02 6.82
N LEU A 27 4.84 0.48 5.60
CA LEU A 27 3.79 0.09 4.67
C LEU A 27 4.42 -0.59 3.45
N ILE A 28 3.83 -1.70 3.04
CA ILE A 28 4.17 -2.45 1.83
C ILE A 28 2.96 -2.39 0.90
N ASP A 29 3.21 -2.18 -0.39
CA ASP A 29 2.19 -2.12 -1.44
C ASP A 29 2.70 -2.83 -2.70
N PHE A 30 2.04 -3.93 -3.09
CA PHE A 30 2.45 -4.86 -4.14
C PHE A 30 1.23 -5.45 -4.87
N ASN A 31 1.47 -6.13 -5.99
CA ASN A 31 0.47 -6.88 -6.74
C ASN A 31 1.09 -8.16 -7.34
N TYR A 32 0.42 -8.87 -8.25
CA TYR A 32 0.95 -10.13 -8.80
C TYR A 32 2.26 -9.99 -9.59
N GLU A 33 2.49 -8.83 -10.21
CA GLU A 33 3.63 -8.61 -11.11
C GLU A 33 4.73 -7.77 -10.48
N THR A 34 4.38 -6.91 -9.52
CA THR A 34 5.28 -5.93 -8.95
C THR A 34 5.55 -6.25 -7.49
N GLU A 35 6.82 -6.51 -7.18
CA GLU A 35 7.32 -6.60 -5.82
C GLU A 35 7.16 -5.28 -5.05
N PRO A 36 7.21 -5.30 -3.71
CA PRO A 36 7.18 -4.07 -2.94
C PRO A 36 8.28 -3.07 -3.32
N LEU A 37 7.88 -1.81 -3.53
CA LEU A 37 8.80 -0.72 -3.87
C LEU A 37 8.77 0.41 -2.81
N PRO A 38 9.88 1.12 -2.62
CA PRO A 38 9.91 2.34 -1.83
C PRO A 38 9.13 3.47 -2.51
N GLY A 39 8.67 4.45 -1.73
CA GLY A 39 7.80 5.50 -2.26
C GLY A 39 6.86 6.14 -1.23
N THR A 40 5.77 6.69 -1.74
CA THR A 40 4.71 7.37 -0.96
C THR A 40 3.32 6.92 -1.40
N PHE A 41 2.40 6.82 -0.45
CA PHE A 41 1.01 6.40 -0.66
C PHE A 41 0.04 7.21 0.23
N PRO A 42 -1.24 7.41 -0.14
CA PRO A 42 -1.84 7.16 -1.46
C PRO A 42 -1.59 8.29 -2.47
N ILE A 43 -1.12 9.46 -1.99
CA ILE A 43 -0.85 10.62 -2.85
C ILE A 43 0.63 10.63 -3.26
N PRO A 44 0.97 10.63 -4.56
CA PRO A 44 2.36 10.65 -5.01
C PRO A 44 3.15 11.88 -4.50
N GLY A 45 4.33 11.68 -3.92
CA GLY A 45 5.25 12.73 -3.47
C GLY A 45 4.85 13.43 -2.16
N ILE A 46 3.56 13.58 -1.90
CA ILE A 46 3.01 14.30 -0.73
C ILE A 46 2.46 13.35 0.34
N GLY A 47 1.97 12.18 -0.09
CA GLY A 47 1.16 11.25 0.69
C GLY A 47 1.80 10.91 2.04
N PRO A 48 0.99 10.85 3.12
CA PRO A 48 1.51 10.75 4.48
C PRO A 48 2.21 9.41 4.73
N LEU A 49 1.84 8.36 3.98
CA LEU A 49 2.35 7.01 4.20
C LEU A 49 3.61 6.79 3.37
N ARG A 50 4.64 6.25 4.01
CA ARG A 50 5.95 5.98 3.41
C ARG A 50 6.07 4.48 3.16
N LEU A 51 6.34 4.09 1.92
CA LEU A 51 6.52 2.70 1.54
C LEU A 51 7.95 2.23 1.85
N LEU A 52 8.09 1.02 2.38
CA LEU A 52 9.37 0.41 2.79
C LEU A 52 10.24 1.28 3.72
N LYS A 53 9.60 2.15 4.50
CA LYS A 53 10.27 3.03 5.46
C LYS A 53 9.45 3.13 6.73
N GLU A 54 10.11 3.02 7.87
CA GLU A 54 9.47 3.21 9.17
C GLU A 54 9.00 4.67 9.35
N SER A 55 7.78 4.82 9.86
CA SER A 55 7.16 6.12 10.08
C SER A 55 6.08 6.04 11.17
N ARG A 56 5.99 7.09 11.99
CA ARG A 56 4.86 7.28 12.91
C ARG A 56 3.55 7.52 12.16
N LEU A 57 3.62 8.13 10.98
CA LEU A 57 2.43 8.36 10.15
C LEU A 57 1.87 7.05 9.62
N ASN A 58 2.71 6.06 9.33
CA ASN A 58 2.25 4.73 8.93
C ASN A 58 1.49 4.04 10.07
N HIS A 59 1.98 4.15 11.31
CA HIS A 59 1.30 3.63 12.49
C HIS A 59 -0.07 4.30 12.69
N LEU A 60 -0.13 5.64 12.62
CA LEU A 60 -1.39 6.37 12.70
C LEU A 60 -2.35 5.99 11.56
N GLY A 61 -1.84 5.77 10.36
CA GLY A 61 -2.61 5.27 9.21
C GLY A 61 -3.23 3.90 9.48
N LYS A 62 -2.46 2.96 10.04
CA LYS A 62 -2.97 1.64 10.46
C LYS A 62 -4.10 1.76 11.47
N LEU A 63 -3.93 2.61 12.48
CA LEU A 63 -4.97 2.85 13.50
C LEU A 63 -6.23 3.47 12.89
N ALA A 64 -6.07 4.45 11.99
CA ALA A 64 -7.18 5.06 11.27
C ALA A 64 -7.94 4.05 10.40
N PHE A 65 -7.26 3.01 9.89
CA PHE A 65 -7.90 1.96 9.09
C PHE A 65 -9.00 1.21 9.84
N ARG A 66 -8.98 1.15 11.17
CA ARG A 66 -10.10 0.60 11.96
C ARG A 66 -11.41 1.34 11.64
N TRP A 67 -11.38 2.67 11.56
CA TRP A 67 -12.57 3.45 11.24
C TRP A 67 -12.99 3.24 9.78
N VAL A 68 -12.03 3.27 8.86
CA VAL A 68 -12.25 3.03 7.41
C VAL A 68 -12.91 1.67 7.18
N TYR A 69 -12.44 0.64 7.87
CA TYR A 69 -13.00 -0.71 7.78
C TYR A 69 -14.49 -0.73 8.13
N TRP A 70 -14.87 -0.19 9.29
CA TRP A 70 -16.25 -0.25 9.76
C TRP A 70 -17.20 0.70 9.03
N ASN A 71 -16.72 1.88 8.61
CA ASN A 71 -17.59 2.94 8.08
C ASN A 71 -17.55 3.07 6.56
N MET A 72 -16.57 2.46 5.89
CA MET A 72 -16.43 2.55 4.43
C MET A 72 -16.40 1.15 3.81
N LEU A 73 -15.47 0.29 4.23
CA LEU A 73 -15.26 -1.00 3.58
C LEU A 73 -16.43 -1.97 3.79
N LEU A 74 -16.87 -2.18 5.04
CA LEU A 74 -17.97 -3.09 5.33
C LEU A 74 -19.31 -2.67 4.71
N PRO A 75 -19.69 -1.38 4.70
CA PRO A 75 -20.88 -0.94 4.00
C PRO A 75 -20.72 -0.90 2.47
N GLY A 76 -19.53 -1.20 1.92
CA GLY A 76 -19.27 -1.28 0.49
C GLY A 76 -19.06 0.07 -0.22
N HIS A 77 -18.58 1.10 0.49
CA HIS A 77 -18.24 2.38 -0.11
C HIS A 77 -16.82 2.35 -0.68
N ASP A 78 -16.60 3.10 -1.76
CA ASP A 78 -15.26 3.34 -2.28
C ASP A 78 -14.41 4.11 -1.26
N ILE A 79 -13.17 3.67 -1.08
CA ILE A 79 -12.19 4.36 -0.23
C ILE A 79 -11.52 5.45 -1.09
N PRO A 80 -11.68 6.74 -0.75
CA PRO A 80 -11.06 7.83 -1.50
C PRO A 80 -9.55 7.62 -1.63
N LEU A 81 -9.03 7.84 -2.84
CA LEU A 81 -7.61 7.75 -3.18
C LEU A 81 -7.01 6.33 -3.17
N VAL A 82 -7.78 5.30 -2.80
CA VAL A 82 -7.34 3.90 -2.83
C VAL A 82 -8.12 3.17 -3.92
N ALA A 83 -7.44 2.89 -5.02
CA ALA A 83 -8.04 2.15 -6.14
C ALA A 83 -7.89 0.63 -5.93
N PRO A 84 -8.79 -0.18 -6.51
CA PRO A 84 -8.68 -1.64 -6.48
C PRO A 84 -7.39 -2.14 -7.14
N LYS A 85 -6.92 -1.47 -8.20
CA LYS A 85 -5.66 -1.76 -8.87
C LYS A 85 -4.50 -0.99 -8.27
N MET A 86 -3.33 -1.62 -8.26
CA MET A 86 -2.12 -0.99 -7.80
C MET A 86 -1.67 0.12 -8.77
N THR A 87 -1.14 1.22 -8.22
CA THR A 87 -0.56 2.33 -9.00
C THR A 87 0.95 2.41 -8.78
N MET A 88 1.70 2.70 -9.85
CA MET A 88 3.14 2.97 -9.79
C MET A 88 3.45 4.43 -9.42
N ARG A 89 2.45 5.30 -9.33
CA ARG A 89 2.66 6.71 -9.03
C ARG A 89 3.19 6.89 -7.60
N GLY A 90 4.31 7.59 -7.47
CA GLY A 90 4.97 7.82 -6.19
C GLY A 90 5.84 6.66 -5.71
N LYS A 91 5.92 5.56 -6.47
CA LYS A 91 6.87 4.47 -6.29
C LYS A 91 8.07 4.67 -7.19
N TYR A 92 9.23 4.15 -6.79
CA TYR A 92 10.44 4.16 -7.59
C TYR A 92 11.25 2.89 -7.33
N HIS A 93 12.02 2.45 -8.32
CA HIS A 93 12.98 1.38 -8.11
C HIS A 93 14.16 1.92 -7.31
N PRO A 94 14.54 1.28 -6.19
CA PRO A 94 15.76 1.65 -5.49
C PRO A 94 16.96 1.35 -6.39
N GLU A 95 18.03 2.14 -6.25
CA GLU A 95 19.32 1.75 -6.83
C GLU A 95 19.72 0.37 -6.30
N PRO A 96 20.37 -0.48 -7.13
CA PRO A 96 20.81 -1.79 -6.68
C PRO A 96 21.67 -1.61 -5.43
N ALA A 97 21.25 -2.24 -4.33
CA ALA A 97 22.06 -2.28 -3.13
C ALA A 97 23.43 -2.86 -3.50
N ALA A 98 24.51 -2.19 -3.11
CA ALA A 98 25.84 -2.76 -3.24
C ALA A 98 25.81 -4.16 -2.62
N GLU A 99 26.20 -5.17 -3.40
CA GLU A 99 26.19 -6.55 -2.93
C GLU A 99 26.91 -6.64 -1.59
N PRO A 100 26.33 -7.32 -0.58
CA PRO A 100 27.03 -7.48 0.68
C PRO A 100 28.36 -8.18 0.38
N VAL A 101 29.47 -7.51 0.73
CA VAL A 101 30.80 -8.12 0.66
C VAL A 101 30.72 -9.38 1.52
N ALA A 102 30.79 -10.54 0.87
CA ALA A 102 30.82 -11.82 1.55
C ALA A 102 31.98 -11.80 2.57
N VAL A 103 31.64 -11.93 3.85
CA VAL A 103 32.61 -12.07 4.96
C VAL A 103 33.08 -13.51 5.04
#